data_AF-A0A968ZJV9-F1
#
_entry.id   AF-A0A968ZJV9-F1
#
_cell.length_a   1.000
_cell.length_b   1.000
_cell.length_c   1.000
_cell.angle_alpha   90.00
_cell.angle_beta   90.00
_cell.angle_gamma   90.00
#
_symmetry.space_group_name_H-M   'P 1'
#
loop_
_entity.id
_entity.type
_entity.pdbx_description
1 polymer ?
#
loop_
_entity_poly.entity_id
_entity_poly.type
_entity_poly.pdbx_seq_one_letter_code
_entity_poly.pdbx_strand_id
1 'polypeptide(L)'
;MIRVYTNQILNFLGTVLAQVFIFKEMVLFGKAFCFIYLLFLLLLPFEVGPVLLMLIGLGTGLLVDLFYDSWGIHAAASVFVMFLRWQWLRLLVNPTELAPWKPQCGQ
;
A
#
# COMPACT_ATOMS: atom_id res chain seq x y z
N MET A 1 -11.44 7.57 -16.31
CA MET A 1 -10.98 7.80 -14.93
C MET A 1 -11.76 6.98 -13.90
N ILE A 2 -13.10 7.05 -13.84
CA ILE A 2 -13.91 6.27 -12.87
C ILE A 2 -13.62 4.75 -12.90
N ARG A 3 -13.52 4.12 -14.08
CA ARG A 3 -13.18 2.69 -14.20
C ARG A 3 -11.85 2.30 -13.54
N VAL A 4 -10.85 3.18 -13.55
CA VAL A 4 -9.53 2.90 -12.96
C VAL A 4 -9.62 2.89 -11.44
N TYR A 5 -10.31 3.88 -10.86
CA TYR A 5 -10.56 3.93 -9.41
C TYR A 5 -11.40 2.75 -8.93
N THR A 6 -12.45 2.36 -9.68
CA THR A 6 -13.26 1.18 -9.35
C THR A 6 -12.41 -0.10 -9.35
N ASN A 7 -11.55 -0.29 -10.36
CA ASN A 7 -10.68 -1.47 -10.41
C ASN A 7 -9.65 -1.49 -9.27
N GLN A 8 -9.10 -0.34 -8.88
CA GLN A 8 -8.18 -0.24 -7.74
C GLN A 8 -8.84 -0.64 -6.42
N ILE A 9 -10.08 -0.20 -6.19
CA ILE A 9 -10.86 -0.57 -4.99
C ILE A 9 -11.21 -2.06 -4.99
N LEU A 10 -11.62 -2.60 -6.14
CA LEU A 10 -11.91 -4.03 -6.27
C LEU A 10 -10.66 -4.89 -6.05
N ASN A 11 -9.51 -4.48 -6.61
CA ASN A 11 -8.23 -5.15 -6.40
C ASN A 11 -7.79 -5.06 -4.93
N PHE A 12 -7.96 -3.90 -4.29
CA PHE A 12 -7.67 -3.74 -2.87
C PHE A 12 -8.48 -4.71 -2.03
N LEU A 13 -9.80 -4.69 -2.20
CA LEU A 13 -10.72 -5.51 -1.44
C LEU A 13 -10.46 -7.01 -1.70
N GLY A 14 -10.28 -7.40 -2.96
CA GLY A 14 -9.96 -8.78 -3.33
C GLY A 14 -8.63 -9.26 -2.75
N THR A 15 -7.60 -8.41 -2.75
CA THR A 15 -6.28 -8.78 -2.22
C THR A 15 -6.31 -8.93 -0.70
N VAL A 16 -6.97 -8.01 0.00
CA VAL A 16 -7.13 -8.06 1.46
C VAL A 16 -7.95 -9.28 1.88
N LEU A 17 -9.08 -9.55 1.22
CA LEU A 17 -9.90 -10.72 1.51
C LEU A 17 -9.12 -12.01 1.23
N ALA A 18 -8.43 -12.11 0.10
CA ALA A 18 -7.57 -13.25 -0.18
C ALA A 18 -6.47 -13.41 0.88
N GLN A 19 -5.86 -12.30 1.34
CA GLN A 19 -4.81 -12.34 2.37
C GLN A 19 -5.33 -12.91 3.70
N VAL A 20 -6.53 -12.50 4.11
CA VAL A 20 -7.12 -12.88 5.39
C VAL A 20 -7.66 -14.30 5.35
N PHE A 21 -8.38 -14.68 4.29
CA PHE A 21 -9.06 -15.98 4.22
C PHE A 21 -8.20 -17.11 3.66
N ILE A 22 -7.35 -16.83 2.68
CA ILE A 22 -6.57 -17.86 1.98
C ILE A 22 -5.15 -17.92 2.54
N PHE A 23 -4.45 -16.78 2.53
CA PHE A 23 -3.03 -16.76 2.85
C PHE A 23 -2.71 -16.87 4.35
N LYS A 24 -3.68 -16.62 5.23
CA LYS A 24 -3.51 -16.82 6.68
C LYS A 24 -3.11 -18.25 7.01
N GLU A 25 -3.76 -19.23 6.39
CA GLU A 25 -3.52 -20.66 6.64
C GLU A 25 -2.51 -21.27 5.65
N MET A 26 -2.10 -20.54 4.62
CA MET A 26 -1.08 -21.00 3.67
C MET A 26 0.33 -20.82 4.24
N VAL A 27 0.86 -21.90 4.81
CA VAL A 27 2.28 -22.02 5.17
C VAL A 27 3.03 -22.70 4.02
N LEU A 28 3.79 -21.94 3.25
CA LEU A 28 4.58 -22.45 2.14
C LEU A 28 5.79 -23.24 2.68
N PHE A 29 5.93 -24.49 2.24
CA PHE A 29 6.99 -25.43 2.69
C PHE A 29 7.08 -25.63 4.22
N GLY A 30 6.01 -25.33 4.96
CA GLY A 30 6.00 -25.39 6.42
C GLY A 30 6.87 -24.32 7.12
N LYS A 31 7.32 -23.27 6.41
CA LYS A 31 8.21 -22.23 6.96
C LYS A 31 7.90 -20.80 6.51
N ALA A 32 7.38 -20.59 5.30
CA ALA A 32 7.25 -19.26 4.71
C ALA A 32 5.78 -18.80 4.64
N PHE A 33 5.56 -17.54 4.97
CA PHE A 33 4.28 -16.85 4.86
C PHE A 33 4.32 -15.86 3.69
N CYS A 34 3.23 -15.79 2.93
CA CYS A 34 3.13 -14.86 1.80
C CYS A 34 2.25 -13.66 2.18
N PHE A 35 2.80 -12.45 2.08
CA PHE A 35 2.12 -11.20 2.39
C PHE A 35 1.79 -10.42 1.11
N ILE A 36 0.80 -10.91 0.36
CA ILE A 36 0.41 -10.36 -0.95
C ILE A 36 -0.16 -8.94 -0.82
N TYR A 37 -0.79 -8.61 0.31
CA TYR A 37 -1.28 -7.26 0.54
C TYR A 37 -0.17 -6.18 0.44
N LEU A 38 1.09 -6.51 0.79
CA LEU A 38 2.22 -5.60 0.60
C LEU A 38 2.50 -5.32 -0.89
N LEU A 39 2.33 -6.31 -1.76
CA LEU A 39 2.49 -6.12 -3.20
C LEU A 39 1.45 -5.15 -3.75
N PHE A 40 0.20 -5.22 -3.27
CA PHE A 40 -0.83 -4.25 -3.61
C PHE A 40 -0.44 -2.83 -3.17
N LEU A 41 0.04 -2.67 -1.93
CA LEU A 41 0.52 -1.38 -1.42
C LEU A 41 1.62 -0.79 -2.32
N LEU A 42 2.55 -1.61 -2.82
CA LEU A 42 3.62 -1.18 -3.72
C LEU A 42 3.11 -0.81 -5.12
N LEU A 43 2.10 -1.53 -5.63
CA LEU A 43 1.50 -1.31 -6.95
C LEU A 43 0.52 -0.13 -7.01
N LEU A 44 0.22 0.49 -5.86
CA LEU A 44 -0.62 1.66 -5.78
C LEU A 44 -0.03 2.77 -6.67
N PRO A 45 -0.85 3.59 -7.35
CA PRO A 45 -0.32 4.50 -8.35
C PRO A 45 0.33 5.76 -7.71
N PHE A 46 1.11 6.52 -8.49
CA PHE A 46 2.00 7.57 -7.98
C PHE A 46 1.31 8.92 -7.74
N GLU A 47 0.09 9.10 -8.22
CA GLU A 47 -0.66 10.36 -8.12
C GLU A 47 -1.24 10.58 -6.71
N VAL A 48 -1.17 9.58 -5.84
CA VAL A 48 -1.68 9.63 -4.47
C VAL A 48 -0.69 10.37 -3.56
N GLY A 49 -1.17 11.37 -2.82
CA GLY A 49 -0.33 12.14 -1.90
C GLY A 49 0.31 11.27 -0.79
N PRO A 50 1.50 11.64 -0.29
CA PRO A 50 2.28 10.83 0.66
C PRO A 50 1.54 10.56 1.98
N VAL A 51 0.81 11.56 2.49
CA VAL A 51 0.01 11.40 3.72
C VAL A 51 -1.10 10.38 3.51
N LEU A 52 -1.81 10.44 2.38
CA LEU A 52 -2.88 9.50 2.07
C LEU A 52 -2.34 8.08 1.86
N LEU A 53 -1.18 7.93 1.23
CA LEU A 53 -0.48 6.64 1.10
C LEU A 53 -0.16 6.03 2.47
N MET A 54 0.37 6.82 3.40
CA MET A 54 0.67 6.37 4.76
C MET A 54 -0.61 5.97 5.53
N LEU A 55 -1.70 6.74 5.39
CA LEU A 55 -3.00 6.39 5.98
C LEU A 55 -3.59 5.10 5.41
N ILE A 56 -3.49 4.89 4.09
CA ILE A 56 -3.89 3.64 3.46
C ILE A 56 -3.04 2.49 4.00
N GLY A 57 -1.71 2.68 4.08
CA GLY A 57 -0.78 1.69 4.66
C GLY A 57 -1.16 1.32 6.10
N LEU A 58 -1.46 2.32 6.93
CA LEU A 58 -1.89 2.13 8.32
C LEU A 58 -3.20 1.34 8.40
N GLY A 59 -4.22 1.76 7.65
CA GLY A 59 -5.53 1.10 7.66
C GLY A 59 -5.47 -0.34 7.17
N THR A 60 -4.70 -0.59 6.13
CA THR A 60 -4.52 -1.95 5.58
C THR A 60 -3.75 -2.83 6.56
N GLY A 61 -2.67 -2.32 7.15
CA GLY A 61 -1.87 -3.07 8.11
C GLY A 61 -2.63 -3.36 9.40
N LEU A 62 -3.39 -2.41 9.94
CA LEU A 62 -4.25 -2.63 11.11
C LEU A 62 -5.33 -3.68 10.86
N LEU A 63 -5.90 -3.70 9.66
CA LEU A 63 -6.87 -4.72 9.28
C LEU A 63 -6.22 -6.11 9.29
N VAL A 64 -5.01 -6.24 8.74
CA VAL A 64 -4.26 -7.50 8.78
C VAL A 64 -3.89 -7.87 10.22
N ASP A 65 -3.44 -6.91 11.04
CA ASP A 65 -3.09 -7.13 12.44
C ASP A 65 -4.26 -7.72 13.24
N LEU A 66 -5.48 -7.22 13.02
CA LEU A 66 -6.73 -7.74 13.61
C LEU A 66 -7.00 -9.20 13.27
N PHE A 67 -6.66 -9.65 12.06
CA PHE A 67 -6.91 -11.04 11.64
C PHE A 67 -5.75 -12.00 11.95
N TYR A 68 -4.52 -11.49 12.07
CA TYR A 68 -3.32 -12.28 12.37
C TYR A 68 -2.97 -12.25 13.87
N ASP A 69 -3.84 -11.71 14.72
CA ASP A 69 -3.64 -11.55 16.17
C ASP A 69 -2.28 -10.91 16.51
N SER A 70 -1.86 -9.97 15.66
CA SER A 70 -0.59 -9.27 15.79
C SER A 70 -0.82 -7.84 16.30
N TRP A 71 0.12 -7.36 17.12
CA TRP A 71 -0.09 -6.17 17.95
C TRP A 71 0.32 -4.87 17.23
N GLY A 72 0.03 -4.75 15.94
CA GLY A 72 0.38 -3.55 15.17
C GLY A 72 1.67 -3.67 14.35
N ILE A 73 2.24 -4.87 14.22
CA ILE A 73 3.50 -5.08 13.48
C ILE A 73 3.27 -4.86 11.99
N HIS A 74 2.15 -5.36 11.45
CA HIS A 74 1.80 -5.16 10.04
C HIS A 74 1.46 -3.70 9.75
N ALA A 75 0.79 -3.01 10.66
CA ALA A 75 0.54 -1.56 10.60
C ALA A 75 1.84 -0.77 10.51
N ALA A 76 2.78 -1.00 11.44
CA ALA A 76 4.07 -0.30 11.46
C ALA A 76 4.89 -0.57 10.19
N ALA A 77 4.99 -1.83 9.76
CA ALA A 77 5.70 -2.21 8.55
C ALA A 77 5.09 -1.58 7.30
N SER A 78 3.75 -1.58 7.19
CA SER A 78 3.04 -1.03 6.03
C SER A 78 3.23 0.48 5.90
N VAL A 79 3.15 1.21 7.02
CA VAL A 79 3.43 2.67 7.04
C VAL A 79 4.87 2.94 6.66
N PHE A 80 5.82 2.17 7.20
CA PHE A 80 7.24 2.31 6.89
C PHE A 80 7.51 2.07 5.40
N VAL A 81 6.91 1.05 4.80
CA VAL A 81 7.03 0.76 3.37
C VAL A 81 6.45 1.89 2.51
N MET A 82 5.30 2.46 2.88
CA MET A 82 4.72 3.61 2.16
C MET A 82 5.57 4.87 2.28
N PHE A 83 6.15 5.12 3.46
CA PHE A 83 7.10 6.20 3.64
C PHE A 83 8.37 6.00 2.81
N LEU A 84 8.95 4.80 2.83
CA LEU A 84 10.16 4.47 2.08
C LEU A 84 9.93 4.56 0.58
N ARG A 85 8.78 4.09 0.08
CA ARG A 85 8.35 4.23 -1.31
C ARG A 85 8.40 5.70 -1.75
N TRP A 86 7.85 6.60 -0.94
CA TRP A 86 7.85 8.02 -1.25
C TRP A 86 9.27 8.61 -1.32
N GLN A 87 10.15 8.25 -0.38
CA GLN A 87 11.55 8.71 -0.42
C GLN A 87 12.30 8.15 -1.63
N TRP A 88 12.10 6.88 -1.94
CA TRP A 88 12.73 6.21 -3.08
C TRP A 88 12.34 6.86 -4.41
N LEU A 89 11.05 7.19 -4.59
CA LEU A 89 10.56 7.88 -5.78
C LEU A 89 11.14 9.29 -5.92
N ARG A 90 11.29 10.03 -4.82
CA ARG A 90 11.94 11.35 -4.83
C ARG A 90 13.40 11.32 -5.26
N LEU A 91 14.09 10.22 -5.02
CA LEU A 91 15.50 10.07 -5.41
C LEU A 91 15.65 9.65 -6.88
N LEU A 92 14.73 8.83 -7.40
CA LEU A 92 14.82 8.28 -8.75
C LEU A 92 14.13 9.13 -9.82
N VAL A 93 13.06 9.84 -9.47
CA VAL A 93 12.24 10.61 -10.40
C VAL A 93 12.48 12.10 -10.18
N ASN A 94 12.60 12.85 -11.28
CA ASN A 94 12.76 14.30 -11.21
C ASN A 94 11.59 14.94 -10.44
N PRO A 95 11.85 15.85 -9.47
CA PRO A 95 10.81 16.47 -8.64
C PRO A 95 9.68 17.16 -9.41
N THR A 96 9.94 17.54 -10.67
CA THR A 96 8.99 18.19 -11.57
C THR A 96 7.88 17.26 -12.06
N GLU A 97 8.11 15.94 -12.11
CA GLU A 97 7.09 14.96 -12.53
C GLU A 97 6.29 14.40 -11.36
N LEU A 98 6.82 14.50 -10.13
CA LEU A 98 6.20 13.97 -8.90
C LEU A 98 5.10 14.86 -8.32
N ALA A 99 4.90 16.07 -8.84
CA ALA A 99 4.04 17.08 -8.25
C ALA A 99 2.90 17.51 -9.19
N PRO A 100 1.75 16.79 -9.23
CA PRO A 100 0.53 17.35 -9.81
C PRO A 100 -0.04 18.51 -8.97
N TRP A 101 0.43 18.70 -7.73
CA TRP A 101 0.02 19.76 -6.80
C TRP A 101 1.04 20.90 -6.70
N LYS A 102 1.81 21.19 -7.75
CA LYS A 102 2.50 22.48 -7.79
C LYS A 102 1.44 23.52 -8.15
N PRO A 103 1.15 24.54 -7.30
CA PRO A 103 0.37 25.68 -7.77
C PRO A 103 1.11 26.23 -9.00
N GLN A 104 0.40 26.37 -10.12
CA GLN A 104 0.87 27.03 -11.33
C GLN A 104 1.00 28.53 -11.05
N CYS A 105 1.90 28.90 -10.14
CA CYS A 105 2.24 30.28 -9.90
C CYS A 105 3.47 30.57 -10.74
N GLY A 106 3.25 31.24 -11.88
CA GLY A 106 4.30 31.82 -12.71
C GLY A 106 4.74 30.99 -13.93
N GLN A 107 3.78 30.60 -14.79
CA GLN A 107 4.01 30.62 -16.24
C GLN A 107 3.04 31.61 -16.87
#